data_AF-A0A7K0LSU9-F1
#
_entry.id   AF-A0A7K0LSU9-F1
#
_cell.length_a   1.000
_cell.length_b   1.000
_cell.length_c   1.000
_cell.angle_alpha   90.00
_cell.angle_beta   90.00
_cell.angle_gamma   90.00
#
_symmetry.space_group_name_H-M   'P 1'
#
loop_
_entity.id
_entity.type
_entity.pdbx_description
1 polymer ?
#
loop_
_entity_poly.entity_id
_entity_poly.type
_entity_poly.pdbx_seq_one_letter_code
_entity_poly.pdbx_strand_id
1 'polypeptide(L)'
;MSNLPFGFGFGSDDANSGDPGPGNSGQNPFDMNSIGAALQQLGAFLQSAGSSGSTGPVNWEMVRDVARQQLASPEAGGDRVVADAEARAVTDALHLADVWLDEATVLPATAGAPLAWSRSQWLEQTLPMWQRYVEPIAQHMQQVVGGAMPNAADVAGLDSEALNAALPEQFRAMFPGGIPAEMMSMMQPMLGMAQQLGAAAFSMQLGNALAALAREVVSAGDIGIPLLPAATCAMLPRNVEQLGEGIGVDSSDVRLYLALRESAHQRLFSHVPW
;
A
#
# COMPACT_ATOMS: atom_id res chain seq x y z
N MET A 1 -12.15 35.48 4.40
CA MET A 1 -13.34 36.26 4.03
C MET A 1 -13.73 35.82 2.62
N SER A 2 -14.45 34.72 2.48
CA SER A 2 -15.92 34.66 2.32
C SER A 2 -16.40 35.26 0.99
N ASN A 3 -16.76 34.42 0.00
CA ASN A 3 -18.12 34.42 -0.56
C ASN A 3 -18.36 33.30 -1.59
N LEU A 4 -19.46 32.59 -1.37
CA LEU A 4 -20.12 31.64 -2.29
C LEU A 4 -20.81 32.39 -3.44
N PRO A 5 -21.08 31.73 -4.59
CA PRO A 5 -22.13 32.16 -5.48
C PRO A 5 -23.21 31.07 -5.59
N PHE A 6 -24.31 31.26 -4.86
CA PHE A 6 -25.62 30.78 -5.31
C PHE A 6 -26.18 31.87 -6.24
N GLY A 7 -26.43 31.52 -7.50
CA GLY A 7 -27.04 32.41 -8.49
C GLY A 7 -28.09 31.65 -9.30
N PHE A 8 -29.35 31.90 -8.97
CA PHE A 8 -30.51 31.53 -9.77
C PHE A 8 -30.48 32.28 -11.11
N GLY A 9 -30.55 31.55 -12.22
CA GLY A 9 -30.74 32.10 -13.55
C GLY A 9 -31.85 31.35 -14.29
N PHE A 10 -33.02 31.98 -14.40
CA PHE A 10 -34.08 31.59 -15.32
C PHE A 10 -33.67 32.01 -16.73
N GLY A 11 -33.64 31.05 -17.66
CA GLY A 11 -33.34 31.25 -19.08
C GLY A 11 -34.35 30.51 -19.94
N SER A 12 -35.05 31.28 -20.75
CA SER A 12 -36.16 30.99 -21.65
C SER A 12 -35.97 29.87 -22.67
N ASP A 13 -37.08 29.16 -22.88
CA ASP A 13 -37.65 28.67 -24.14
C ASP A 13 -36.80 28.75 -25.42
N ASP A 14 -36.58 27.59 -26.03
CA ASP A 14 -36.58 27.48 -27.49
C ASP A 14 -37.29 26.18 -27.92
N ALA A 15 -38.29 26.34 -28.79
CA ALA A 15 -39.13 25.27 -29.30
C ALA A 15 -38.49 24.63 -30.53
N ASN A 16 -38.45 23.30 -30.61
CA ASN A 16 -38.43 22.63 -31.90
C ASN A 16 -39.19 21.30 -31.87
N SER A 17 -40.01 21.15 -32.89
CA SER A 17 -41.05 20.17 -33.16
C SER A 17 -40.53 18.84 -33.72
N GLY A 18 -41.24 17.74 -33.40
CA GLY A 18 -41.47 16.64 -34.33
C GLY A 18 -41.06 15.24 -33.85
N ASP A 19 -42.04 14.46 -33.37
CA ASP A 19 -42.43 13.11 -33.85
C ASP A 19 -42.93 12.19 -32.70
N PRO A 20 -44.14 11.60 -32.78
CA PRO A 20 -44.61 10.58 -31.85
C PRO A 20 -44.54 9.17 -32.48
N GLY A 21 -43.53 8.38 -32.09
CA GLY A 21 -43.40 6.96 -32.41
C GLY A 21 -43.62 6.06 -31.17
N PRO A 22 -44.23 4.87 -31.31
CA PRO A 22 -44.91 4.19 -30.21
C PRO A 22 -44.03 3.17 -29.46
N GLY A 23 -44.27 3.07 -28.14
CA GLY A 23 -44.15 1.84 -27.36
C GLY A 23 -42.74 1.27 -27.14
N ASN A 24 -42.16 1.51 -25.97
CA ASN A 24 -41.40 0.47 -25.31
C ASN A 24 -41.74 0.42 -23.81
N SER A 25 -42.29 -0.72 -23.44
CA SER A 25 -42.78 -1.12 -22.13
C SER A 25 -41.65 -1.38 -21.14
N GLY A 26 -41.77 -0.78 -19.95
CA GLY A 26 -41.45 -1.39 -18.65
C GLY A 26 -40.09 -2.07 -18.49
N GLN A 27 -39.04 -1.28 -18.31
CA GLN A 27 -37.84 -1.75 -17.61
C GLN A 27 -38.02 -1.46 -16.12
N ASN A 28 -38.51 -2.45 -15.38
CA ASN A 28 -38.51 -2.44 -13.93
C ASN A 28 -37.09 -2.80 -13.45
N PRO A 29 -36.39 -1.92 -12.70
CA PRO A 29 -35.05 -2.17 -12.17
C PRO A 29 -34.99 -3.19 -11.01
N PHE A 30 -36.07 -3.94 -10.76
CA PHE A 30 -36.19 -4.94 -9.69
C PHE A 30 -36.63 -6.29 -10.26
N ASP A 31 -35.93 -6.77 -11.29
CA ASP A 31 -36.19 -8.08 -11.89
C ASP A 31 -35.78 -9.18 -10.91
N MET A 32 -36.73 -9.99 -10.44
CA MET A 32 -36.54 -11.02 -9.41
C MET A 32 -35.56 -12.13 -9.85
N ASN A 33 -35.33 -12.27 -11.17
CA ASN A 33 -34.34 -13.17 -11.73
C ASN A 33 -32.90 -12.64 -11.59
N SER A 34 -32.72 -11.31 -11.56
CA SER A 34 -31.42 -10.66 -11.31
C SER A 34 -30.98 -10.78 -9.84
N ILE A 35 -31.95 -10.89 -8.92
CA ILE A 35 -31.69 -11.08 -7.48
C ILE A 35 -31.06 -12.45 -7.21
N GLY A 36 -31.42 -13.48 -7.98
CA GLY A 36 -30.83 -14.83 -7.87
C GLY A 36 -29.36 -14.85 -8.29
N ALA A 37 -29.02 -14.13 -9.37
CA ALA A 37 -27.64 -13.97 -9.83
C ALA A 37 -26.81 -13.12 -8.85
N ALA A 38 -27.39 -12.04 -8.31
CA ALA A 38 -26.74 -11.20 -7.30
C ALA A 38 -26.47 -11.98 -6.00
N LEU A 39 -27.38 -12.88 -5.58
CA LEU A 39 -27.20 -13.73 -4.40
C LEU A 39 -26.08 -14.78 -4.60
N GLN A 40 -25.96 -15.35 -5.80
CA GLN A 40 -24.84 -16.23 -6.13
C GLN A 40 -23.50 -15.50 -6.17
N GLN A 41 -23.47 -14.26 -6.67
CA GLN A 41 -22.29 -13.40 -6.65
C GLN A 41 -21.91 -13.00 -5.21
N LEU A 42 -22.89 -12.72 -4.35
CA LEU A 42 -22.68 -12.46 -2.93
C LEU A 42 -22.17 -13.71 -2.20
N GLY A 43 -22.68 -14.91 -2.55
CA GLY A 43 -22.19 -16.18 -2.03
C GLY A 43 -20.74 -16.46 -2.40
N ALA A 44 -20.35 -16.18 -3.65
CA ALA A 44 -18.96 -16.29 -4.10
C ALA A 44 -18.05 -15.24 -3.43
N PHE A 45 -18.54 -14.01 -3.23
CA PHE A 45 -17.81 -12.96 -2.52
C PHE A 45 -17.63 -13.27 -1.02
N LEU A 46 -18.64 -13.87 -0.39
CA LEU A 46 -18.59 -14.23 1.03
C LEU A 46 -17.73 -15.49 1.25
N GLN A 47 -17.73 -16.43 0.29
CA GLN A 47 -16.77 -17.53 0.27
C GLN A 47 -15.35 -17.04 -0.03
N SER A 48 -15.13 -16.07 -0.92
CA SER A 48 -13.79 -15.49 -1.11
C SER A 48 -13.34 -14.68 0.11
N ALA A 49 -14.24 -13.92 0.74
CA ALA A 49 -13.94 -13.18 1.97
C ALA A 49 -13.71 -14.11 3.18
N GLY A 50 -14.34 -15.28 3.21
CA GLY A 50 -14.16 -16.30 4.24
C GLY A 50 -13.00 -17.27 3.99
N SER A 51 -12.43 -17.31 2.78
CA SER A 51 -11.31 -18.20 2.40
C SER A 51 -10.00 -17.46 2.09
N SER A 52 -10.04 -16.17 1.81
CA SER A 52 -8.86 -15.30 1.75
C SER A 52 -8.47 -14.85 3.15
N GLY A 53 -7.71 -15.69 3.84
CA GLY A 53 -7.22 -15.50 5.22
C GLY A 53 -6.27 -14.32 5.43
N SER A 54 -6.71 -13.09 5.20
CA SER A 54 -6.04 -11.87 5.67
C SER A 54 -6.64 -11.38 6.98
N THR A 55 -6.74 -12.27 7.97
CA THR A 55 -7.07 -11.95 9.38
C THR A 55 -5.85 -11.41 10.13
N GLY A 56 -5.00 -10.65 9.44
CA GLY A 56 -3.86 -9.94 10.02
C GLY A 56 -4.16 -8.45 10.19
N PRO A 57 -3.36 -7.74 10.98
CA PRO A 57 -3.54 -6.30 11.19
C PRO A 57 -3.36 -5.47 9.91
N VAL A 58 -2.70 -6.05 8.91
CA VAL A 58 -2.46 -5.48 7.58
C VAL A 58 -2.82 -6.54 6.52
N ASN A 59 -3.51 -6.12 5.47
CA ASN A 59 -3.74 -6.94 4.28
C ASN A 59 -2.59 -6.69 3.28
N TRP A 60 -1.58 -7.55 3.34
CA TRP A 60 -0.37 -7.45 2.52
C TRP A 60 -0.59 -7.72 1.03
N GLU A 61 -1.60 -8.52 0.68
CA GLU A 61 -2.01 -8.71 -0.72
C GLU A 61 -2.55 -7.39 -1.27
N MET A 62 -3.43 -6.71 -0.52
CA MET A 62 -3.93 -5.39 -0.88
C MET A 62 -2.81 -4.35 -0.98
N VAL A 63 -1.84 -4.35 -0.05
CA VAL A 63 -0.67 -3.44 -0.10
C VAL A 63 0.09 -3.61 -1.40
N ARG A 64 0.41 -4.87 -1.76
CA ARG A 64 1.11 -5.20 -3.00
C ARG A 64 0.30 -4.76 -4.23
N ASP A 65 -0.99 -5.05 -4.26
CA ASP A 65 -1.84 -4.76 -5.42
C ASP A 65 -2.02 -3.25 -5.62
N VAL A 66 -2.27 -2.49 -4.55
CA VAL A 66 -2.34 -1.01 -4.60
C VAL A 66 -1.02 -0.43 -5.07
N ALA A 67 0.11 -0.89 -4.52
CA ALA A 67 1.42 -0.38 -4.90
C ALA A 67 1.74 -0.67 -6.38
N ARG A 68 1.49 -1.89 -6.84
CA ARG A 68 1.67 -2.28 -8.26
C ARG A 68 0.76 -1.50 -9.19
N GLN A 69 -0.51 -1.32 -8.83
CA GLN A 69 -1.46 -0.53 -9.61
C GLN A 69 -0.98 0.92 -9.76
N GLN A 70 -0.49 1.52 -8.68
CA GLN A 70 0.04 2.88 -8.73
C GLN A 70 1.32 2.97 -9.58
N LEU A 71 2.24 2.00 -9.47
CA LEU A 71 3.46 1.94 -10.28
C LEU A 71 3.17 1.73 -11.77
N ALA A 72 2.12 0.98 -12.11
CA ALA A 72 1.67 0.75 -13.48
C ALA A 72 0.96 1.97 -14.09
N SER A 73 0.58 2.97 -13.28
CA SER A 73 -0.15 4.15 -13.77
C SER A 73 0.69 5.00 -14.74
N PRO A 74 0.05 5.65 -15.74
CA PRO A 74 0.75 6.57 -16.65
C PRO A 74 1.40 7.75 -15.92
N GLU A 75 0.83 8.21 -14.80
CA GLU A 75 1.39 9.29 -13.99
C GLU A 75 2.69 8.89 -13.28
N ALA A 76 2.84 7.62 -12.92
CA ALA A 76 4.11 7.05 -12.49
C ALA A 76 5.06 6.76 -13.67
N GLY A 77 4.59 6.96 -14.91
CA GLY A 77 5.30 6.64 -16.14
C GLY A 77 5.33 5.13 -16.43
N GLY A 78 4.47 4.34 -15.81
CA GLY A 78 4.36 2.88 -15.96
C GLY A 78 5.49 2.07 -15.30
N ASP A 79 5.36 0.75 -15.30
CA ASP A 79 6.41 -0.17 -14.84
C ASP A 79 7.03 -0.88 -16.06
N ARG A 80 8.05 -0.25 -16.65
CA ARG A 80 8.74 -0.81 -17.81
C ARG A 80 9.71 -1.92 -17.39
N VAL A 81 9.76 -2.96 -18.20
CA VAL A 81 10.81 -3.99 -18.09
C VAL A 81 12.17 -3.34 -18.32
N VAL A 82 13.16 -3.73 -17.52
CA VAL A 82 14.54 -3.28 -17.67
C VAL A 82 15.11 -3.89 -18.95
N ALA A 83 15.62 -3.06 -19.86
CA ALA A 83 16.20 -3.55 -21.10
C ALA A 83 17.59 -4.16 -20.85
N ASP A 84 17.98 -5.14 -21.67
CA ASP A 84 19.29 -5.81 -21.55
C ASP A 84 20.48 -4.83 -21.55
N ALA A 85 20.40 -3.77 -22.36
CA ALA A 85 21.45 -2.76 -22.41
C ALA A 85 21.57 -1.98 -21.09
N GLU A 86 20.44 -1.67 -20.44
CA GLU A 86 20.41 -0.98 -19.15
C GLU A 86 20.91 -1.89 -18.04
N ALA A 87 20.50 -3.17 -18.07
CA ALA A 87 20.97 -4.16 -17.12
C ALA A 87 22.49 -4.31 -17.19
N ARG A 88 23.05 -4.49 -18.40
CA ARG A 88 24.50 -4.56 -18.60
C ARG A 88 25.19 -3.30 -18.09
N ALA A 89 24.68 -2.13 -18.44
CA ALA A 89 25.33 -0.89 -18.09
C ALA A 89 25.25 -0.55 -16.58
N VAL A 90 24.29 -1.13 -15.84
CA VAL A 90 24.26 -1.13 -14.37
C VAL A 90 25.29 -2.12 -13.81
N THR A 91 25.30 -3.34 -14.32
CA THR A 91 26.24 -4.38 -13.89
C THR A 91 27.69 -3.96 -14.10
N ASP A 92 28.03 -3.38 -15.26
CA ASP A 92 29.37 -2.87 -15.57
C ASP A 92 29.78 -1.74 -14.61
N ALA A 93 28.86 -0.83 -14.28
CA ALA A 93 29.11 0.27 -13.34
C ALA A 93 29.36 -0.24 -11.91
N LEU A 94 28.60 -1.25 -11.46
CA LEU A 94 28.78 -1.88 -10.15
C LEU A 94 30.10 -2.67 -10.07
N HIS A 95 30.47 -3.39 -11.14
CA HIS A 95 31.78 -4.04 -11.21
C HIS A 95 32.94 -3.04 -11.18
N LEU A 96 32.84 -1.95 -11.94
CA LEU A 96 33.85 -0.89 -11.90
C LEU A 96 33.95 -0.24 -10.53
N ALA A 97 32.81 0.00 -9.88
CA ALA A 97 32.76 0.51 -8.52
C ALA A 97 33.46 -0.43 -7.52
N ASP A 98 33.28 -1.74 -7.65
CA ASP A 98 33.97 -2.70 -6.80
C ASP A 98 35.49 -2.68 -7.01
N VAL A 99 35.96 -2.61 -8.25
CA VAL A 99 37.40 -2.50 -8.57
C VAL A 99 38.01 -1.26 -7.92
N TRP A 100 37.31 -0.12 -7.94
CA TRP A 100 37.79 1.11 -7.31
C TRP A 100 37.76 1.04 -5.78
N LEU A 101 36.71 0.43 -5.22
CA LEU A 101 36.58 0.28 -3.77
C LEU A 101 37.60 -0.71 -3.19
N ASP A 102 38.03 -1.72 -3.93
CA ASP A 102 39.05 -2.68 -3.47
C ASP A 102 40.38 -1.99 -3.13
N GLU A 103 40.73 -0.89 -3.81
CA GLU A 103 41.92 -0.09 -3.47
C GLU A 103 41.65 0.90 -2.33
N ALA A 104 40.41 1.37 -2.20
CA ALA A 104 40.04 2.44 -1.27
C ALA A 104 39.58 1.95 0.12
N THR A 105 39.19 0.68 0.26
CA THR A 105 38.70 0.12 1.53
C THR A 105 39.18 -1.31 1.77
N VAL A 106 39.28 -1.70 3.04
CA VAL A 106 39.59 -3.07 3.47
C VAL A 106 38.36 -3.98 3.52
N LEU A 107 37.16 -3.40 3.36
CA LEU A 107 35.91 -4.17 3.33
C LEU A 107 35.76 -4.87 1.97
N PRO A 108 35.69 -6.21 1.93
CA PRO A 108 35.67 -6.94 0.67
C PRO A 108 34.33 -6.76 -0.04
N ALA A 109 34.33 -6.92 -1.36
CA ALA A 109 33.12 -6.92 -2.18
C ALA A 109 32.09 -7.95 -1.68
N THR A 110 30.81 -7.63 -1.84
CA THR A 110 29.73 -8.56 -1.48
C THR A 110 29.62 -9.70 -2.48
N ALA A 111 29.24 -10.90 -2.02
CA ALA A 111 29.16 -12.08 -2.88
C ALA A 111 27.99 -12.08 -3.89
N GLY A 112 27.03 -11.15 -3.75
CA GLY A 112 25.86 -11.06 -4.61
C GLY A 112 26.20 -10.54 -6.01
N ALA A 113 25.55 -11.09 -7.04
CA ALA A 113 25.67 -10.57 -8.39
C ALA A 113 24.99 -9.18 -8.49
N PRO A 114 25.58 -8.21 -9.22
CA PRO A 114 24.95 -6.94 -9.51
C PRO A 114 23.62 -7.12 -10.24
N LEU A 115 22.57 -6.41 -9.82
CA LEU A 115 21.24 -6.48 -10.41
C LEU A 115 20.73 -5.11 -10.87
N ALA A 116 19.94 -5.13 -11.94
CA ALA A 116 19.15 -3.99 -12.36
C ALA A 116 17.66 -4.33 -12.19
N TRP A 117 16.93 -3.47 -11.49
CA TRP A 117 15.53 -3.69 -11.14
C TRP A 117 14.60 -2.63 -11.73
N SER A 118 13.38 -3.06 -12.08
CA SER A 118 12.25 -2.15 -12.23
C SER A 118 11.73 -1.71 -10.85
N ARG A 119 10.82 -0.73 -10.83
CA ARG A 119 10.20 -0.25 -9.58
C ARG A 119 9.37 -1.35 -8.92
N SER A 120 8.64 -2.14 -9.69
CA SER A 120 7.90 -3.28 -9.14
C SER A 120 8.84 -4.39 -8.67
N GLN A 121 9.97 -4.62 -9.35
CA GLN A 121 10.94 -5.61 -8.84
C GLN A 121 11.51 -5.17 -7.49
N TRP A 122 11.86 -3.89 -7.32
CA TRP A 122 12.28 -3.38 -6.01
C TRP A 122 11.19 -3.57 -4.94
N LEU A 123 9.93 -3.27 -5.27
CA LEU A 123 8.80 -3.47 -4.37
C LEU A 123 8.71 -4.95 -3.94
N GLU A 124 8.67 -5.88 -4.88
CA GLU A 124 8.53 -7.31 -4.58
C GLU A 124 9.71 -7.86 -3.77
N GLN A 125 10.94 -7.45 -4.08
CA GLN A 125 12.14 -7.92 -3.39
C GLN A 125 12.25 -7.38 -1.97
N THR A 126 11.75 -6.16 -1.71
CA THR A 126 11.82 -5.53 -0.38
C THR A 126 10.59 -5.80 0.49
N LEU A 127 9.47 -6.20 -0.11
CA LEU A 127 8.19 -6.41 0.58
C LEU A 127 8.30 -7.34 1.81
N PRO A 128 9.03 -8.47 1.78
CA PRO A 128 9.13 -9.36 2.96
C PRO A 128 9.76 -8.67 4.18
N MET A 129 10.71 -7.75 3.99
CA MET A 129 11.30 -7.01 5.12
C MET A 129 10.40 -5.88 5.58
N TRP A 130 9.70 -5.20 4.67
CA TRP A 130 8.65 -4.25 5.03
C TRP A 130 7.57 -4.90 5.89
N GLN A 131 7.17 -6.13 5.58
CA GLN A 131 6.28 -6.92 6.42
C GLN A 131 6.79 -7.02 7.85
N ARG A 132 8.03 -7.48 8.01
CA ARG A 132 8.65 -7.65 9.32
C ARG A 132 8.75 -6.34 10.12
N TYR A 133 9.02 -5.21 9.47
CA TYR A 133 9.18 -3.92 10.14
C TYR A 133 7.84 -3.25 10.49
N VAL A 134 6.83 -3.39 9.63
CA VAL A 134 5.54 -2.67 9.79
C VAL A 134 4.54 -3.47 10.61
N GLU A 135 4.57 -4.80 10.55
CA GLU A 135 3.68 -5.68 11.31
C GLU A 135 3.61 -5.32 12.82
N PRO A 136 4.72 -5.13 13.56
CA PRO A 136 4.64 -4.76 14.98
C PRO A 136 4.00 -3.39 15.21
N ILE A 137 4.16 -2.45 14.27
CA ILE A 137 3.54 -1.12 14.34
C ILE A 137 2.03 -1.25 14.18
N ALA A 138 1.57 -2.03 13.20
CA ALA A 138 0.16 -2.26 12.95
C ALA A 138 -0.52 -2.97 14.14
N GLN A 139 0.14 -3.99 14.71
CA GLN A 139 -0.33 -4.66 15.93
C GLN A 139 -0.45 -3.68 17.10
N HIS A 140 0.53 -2.80 17.29
CA HIS A 140 0.49 -1.81 18.36
C HIS A 140 -0.62 -0.78 18.14
N MET A 141 -0.82 -0.30 16.91
CA MET A 141 -1.92 0.62 16.60
C MET A 141 -3.28 0.00 16.89
N GLN A 142 -3.47 -1.29 16.59
CA GLN A 142 -4.70 -2.01 16.92
C GLN A 142 -4.89 -2.22 18.42
N GLN A 143 -3.81 -2.39 19.19
CA GLN A 143 -3.88 -2.41 20.65
C GLN A 143 -4.26 -1.04 21.22
N VAL A 144 -3.75 0.06 20.66
CA VAL A 144 -4.07 1.42 21.13
C VAL A 144 -5.50 1.80 20.78
N VAL A 145 -5.95 1.54 19.55
CA VAL A 145 -7.34 1.76 19.13
C VAL A 145 -8.28 0.80 19.89
N GLY A 146 -7.86 -0.44 20.10
CA GLY A 146 -8.55 -1.45 20.92
C GLY A 146 -8.63 -1.10 22.41
N GLY A 147 -7.65 -0.36 22.93
CA GLY A 147 -7.65 0.17 24.28
C GLY A 147 -8.60 1.36 24.47
N ALA A 148 -8.92 2.07 23.39
CA ALA A 148 -9.92 3.16 23.39
C ALA A 148 -11.33 2.69 23.02
N MET A 149 -11.45 1.59 22.26
CA MET A 149 -12.70 0.89 21.96
C MET A 149 -12.46 -0.62 22.09
N PRO A 150 -13.11 -1.31 23.05
CA PRO A 150 -12.82 -2.73 23.28
C PRO A 150 -13.08 -3.54 22.00
N ASN A 151 -12.08 -4.32 21.58
CA ASN A 151 -12.21 -5.19 20.42
C ASN A 151 -13.24 -6.29 20.70
N ALA A 152 -13.83 -6.90 19.67
CA ALA A 152 -14.86 -7.93 19.87
C ALA A 152 -14.41 -9.10 20.78
N ALA A 153 -13.12 -9.47 20.73
CA ALA A 153 -12.52 -10.47 21.61
C ALA A 153 -12.37 -9.98 23.06
N ASP A 154 -12.01 -8.71 23.25
CA ASP A 154 -11.90 -8.09 24.57
C ASP A 154 -13.29 -7.90 25.19
N VAL A 155 -14.29 -7.47 24.41
CA VAL A 155 -15.70 -7.36 24.82
C VAL A 155 -16.27 -8.71 25.26
N ALA A 156 -15.90 -9.80 24.58
CA ALA A 156 -16.40 -11.13 24.90
C ALA A 156 -15.78 -11.72 26.20
N GLY A 157 -14.63 -11.20 26.64
CA GLY A 157 -13.94 -11.64 27.86
C GLY A 157 -14.20 -10.76 29.09
N LEU A 158 -14.82 -9.59 28.92
CA LEU A 158 -15.15 -8.66 30.00
C LEU A 158 -16.46 -9.05 30.69
N ASP A 159 -16.53 -8.87 32.00
CA ASP A 159 -17.80 -8.91 32.72
C ASP A 159 -18.67 -7.68 32.37
N SER A 160 -19.98 -7.82 32.58
CA SER A 160 -20.95 -6.78 32.23
C SER A 160 -20.73 -5.46 32.97
N GLU A 161 -20.04 -5.49 34.11
CA GLU A 161 -19.75 -4.33 34.95
C GLU A 161 -18.53 -3.55 34.42
N ALA A 162 -17.44 -4.24 34.04
CA ALA A 162 -16.27 -3.62 33.43
C ALA A 162 -16.60 -3.03 32.05
N LEU A 163 -17.44 -3.70 31.25
CA LEU A 163 -17.91 -3.16 29.98
C LEU A 163 -18.69 -1.86 30.17
N ASN A 164 -19.60 -1.82 31.16
CA ASN A 164 -20.41 -0.64 31.44
C ASN A 164 -19.57 0.55 31.96
N ALA A 165 -18.46 0.26 32.66
CA ALA A 165 -17.48 1.26 33.10
C ALA A 165 -16.60 1.81 31.95
N ALA A 166 -16.35 1.01 30.90
CA ALA A 166 -15.56 1.42 29.74
C ALA A 166 -16.33 2.28 28.72
N LEU A 167 -17.64 2.44 28.88
CA LEU A 167 -18.47 3.23 27.97
C LEU A 167 -18.35 4.74 28.24
N PRO A 168 -18.29 5.59 27.20
CA PRO A 168 -18.34 7.03 27.34
C PRO A 168 -19.56 7.50 28.16
N GLU A 169 -19.43 8.55 28.98
CA GLU A 169 -20.51 9.01 29.87
C GLU A 169 -21.82 9.32 29.14
N GLN A 170 -21.73 9.91 27.94
CA GLN A 170 -22.87 10.16 27.06
C GLN A 170 -23.61 8.88 26.62
N PHE A 171 -22.86 7.78 26.44
CA PHE A 171 -23.41 6.48 26.05
C PHE A 171 -23.99 5.75 27.27
N ARG A 172 -23.34 5.88 28.43
CA ARG A 172 -23.84 5.37 29.71
C ARG A 172 -25.14 6.04 30.16
N ALA A 173 -25.31 7.34 29.86
CA ALA A 173 -26.55 8.08 30.11
C ALA A 173 -27.72 7.60 29.23
N MET A 174 -27.43 7.09 28.03
CA MET A 174 -28.43 6.50 27.12
C MET A 174 -28.81 5.07 27.53
N PHE A 175 -27.88 4.33 28.14
CA PHE A 175 -28.07 2.95 28.59
C PHE A 175 -27.73 2.80 30.09
N PRO A 176 -28.58 3.31 31.02
CA PRO A 176 -28.29 3.32 32.44
C PRO A 176 -28.19 1.92 33.09
N GLY A 177 -28.69 0.87 32.41
CA GLY A 177 -28.55 -0.53 32.81
C GLY A 177 -27.39 -1.27 32.13
N GLY A 178 -26.56 -0.59 31.36
CA GLY A 178 -25.56 -1.20 30.48
C GLY A 178 -26.15 -1.67 29.15
N ILE A 179 -25.28 -2.17 28.28
CA ILE A 179 -25.69 -2.71 26.97
C ILE A 179 -26.35 -4.08 27.19
N PRO A 180 -27.61 -4.30 26.75
CA PRO A 180 -28.25 -5.62 26.82
C PRO A 180 -27.40 -6.69 26.10
N ALA A 181 -27.40 -7.92 26.60
CA ALA A 181 -26.61 -9.01 26.03
C ALA A 181 -26.95 -9.26 24.54
N GLU A 182 -28.21 -9.11 24.16
CA GLU A 182 -28.70 -9.20 22.78
C GLU A 182 -28.15 -8.07 21.88
N MET A 183 -27.88 -6.90 22.45
CA MET A 183 -27.29 -5.78 21.70
C MET A 183 -25.77 -5.95 21.56
N MET A 184 -25.10 -6.51 22.57
CA MET A 184 -23.67 -6.85 22.51
C MET A 184 -23.39 -7.90 21.44
N SER A 185 -24.22 -8.93 21.33
CA SER A 185 -24.09 -9.97 20.29
C SER A 185 -24.31 -9.43 18.88
N MET A 186 -25.17 -8.42 18.73
CA MET A 186 -25.37 -7.70 17.47
C MET A 186 -24.20 -6.74 17.15
N MET A 187 -23.54 -6.20 18.18
CA MET A 187 -22.42 -5.26 18.03
C MET A 187 -21.09 -5.95 17.67
N GLN A 188 -20.90 -7.21 18.07
CA GLN A 188 -19.67 -7.97 17.79
C GLN A 188 -19.33 -8.09 16.30
N PRO A 189 -20.26 -8.44 15.40
CA PRO A 189 -20.03 -8.40 13.95
C PRO A 189 -19.68 -6.99 13.43
N MET A 190 -20.31 -5.95 13.97
CA MET A 190 -20.06 -4.56 13.57
C MET A 190 -18.65 -4.10 13.96
N LEU A 191 -18.17 -4.47 15.16
CA LEU A 191 -16.82 -4.19 15.62
C LEU A 191 -15.77 -4.90 14.75
N GLY A 192 -15.99 -6.18 14.40
CA GLY A 192 -15.11 -6.92 13.49
C GLY A 192 -15.03 -6.27 12.10
N MET A 193 -16.17 -5.80 11.57
CA MET A 193 -16.21 -5.07 10.30
C MET A 193 -15.45 -3.74 10.39
N ALA A 194 -15.59 -2.98 11.48
CA ALA A 194 -14.86 -1.73 11.69
C ALA A 194 -13.34 -1.95 11.73
N GLN A 195 -12.88 -3.02 12.40
CA GLN A 195 -11.47 -3.41 12.42
C GLN A 195 -10.96 -3.78 11.02
N GLN A 196 -11.74 -4.55 10.26
CA GLN A 196 -11.40 -4.94 8.89
C GLN A 196 -11.30 -3.72 7.97
N LEU A 197 -12.22 -2.76 8.07
CA LEU A 197 -12.17 -1.50 7.35
C LEU A 197 -10.94 -0.67 7.74
N GLY A 198 -10.57 -0.65 9.03
CA GLY A 198 -9.36 -0.01 9.52
C GLY A 198 -8.08 -0.64 8.95
N ALA A 199 -7.99 -1.97 8.97
CA ALA A 199 -6.88 -2.71 8.39
C ALA A 199 -6.76 -2.46 6.87
N ALA A 200 -7.87 -2.42 6.14
CA ALA A 200 -7.90 -2.09 4.72
C ALA A 200 -7.44 -0.66 4.44
N ALA A 201 -7.89 0.32 5.23
CA ALA A 201 -7.45 1.72 5.10
C ALA A 201 -5.94 1.88 5.32
N PHE A 202 -5.40 1.24 6.37
CA PHE A 202 -3.96 1.20 6.62
C PHE A 202 -3.19 0.54 5.46
N SER A 203 -3.70 -0.59 4.96
CA SER A 203 -3.12 -1.33 3.84
C SER A 203 -3.03 -0.48 2.57
N MET A 204 -4.08 0.28 2.25
CA MET A 204 -4.06 1.23 1.13
C MET A 204 -3.01 2.33 1.30
N GLN A 205 -2.92 2.93 2.49
CA GLN A 205 -1.93 3.97 2.76
C GLN A 205 -0.51 3.43 2.65
N LEU A 206 -0.26 2.24 3.19
CA LEU A 206 1.04 1.58 3.08
C LEU A 206 1.39 1.24 1.63
N GLY A 207 0.44 0.71 0.85
CA GLY A 207 0.63 0.44 -0.57
C GLY A 207 1.02 1.69 -1.36
N ASN A 208 0.31 2.80 -1.13
CA ASN A 208 0.63 4.08 -1.76
C ASN A 208 2.02 4.61 -1.35
N ALA A 209 2.39 4.48 -0.07
CA ALA A 209 3.69 4.89 0.43
C ALA A 209 4.84 4.06 -0.18
N LEU A 210 4.69 2.74 -0.26
CA LEU A 210 5.69 1.87 -0.86
C LEU A 210 5.85 2.12 -2.36
N ALA A 211 4.77 2.39 -3.09
CA ALA A 211 4.85 2.80 -4.49
C ALA A 211 5.53 4.16 -4.67
N ALA A 212 5.28 5.13 -3.77
CA ALA A 212 6.00 6.39 -3.77
C ALA A 212 7.51 6.18 -3.53
N LEU A 213 7.90 5.37 -2.54
CA LEU A 213 9.30 5.04 -2.29
C LEU A 213 9.96 4.37 -3.50
N ALA A 214 9.30 3.39 -4.11
CA ALA A 214 9.80 2.70 -5.29
C ALA A 214 10.05 3.64 -6.50
N ARG A 215 9.39 4.80 -6.55
CA ARG A 215 9.64 5.83 -7.58
C ARG A 215 10.85 6.71 -7.30
N GLU A 216 11.23 6.87 -6.04
CA GLU A 216 12.29 7.79 -5.60
C GLU A 216 13.64 7.08 -5.43
N VAL A 217 13.65 5.84 -4.96
CA VAL A 217 14.89 5.09 -4.72
C VAL A 217 15.63 4.78 -6.01
N VAL A 218 16.93 4.95 -6.05
CA VAL A 218 17.81 4.61 -7.19
C VAL A 218 18.53 3.28 -6.99
N SER A 219 18.50 2.72 -5.77
CA SER A 219 19.20 1.50 -5.37
C SER A 219 18.52 0.77 -4.20
N ALA A 220 18.94 -0.47 -3.92
CA ALA A 220 18.43 -1.26 -2.81
C ALA A 220 18.76 -0.65 -1.44
N GLY A 221 19.93 -0.03 -1.28
CA GLY A 221 20.39 0.55 -0.02
C GLY A 221 19.87 1.95 0.29
N ASP A 222 19.06 2.59 -0.56
CA ASP A 222 18.74 4.02 -0.41
C ASP A 222 17.97 4.39 0.86
N ILE A 223 17.14 3.47 1.37
CA ILE A 223 16.32 3.72 2.57
C ILE A 223 17.17 3.74 3.85
N GLY A 224 18.40 3.21 3.82
CA GLY A 224 19.30 3.19 4.99
C GLY A 224 18.96 2.13 6.03
N ILE A 225 17.94 1.29 5.80
CA ILE A 225 17.64 0.09 6.58
C ILE A 225 17.82 -1.14 5.69
N PRO A 226 18.29 -2.28 6.24
CA PRO A 226 18.45 -3.50 5.46
C PRO A 226 17.07 -4.06 5.08
N LEU A 227 16.72 -3.95 3.81
CA LEU A 227 15.45 -4.42 3.22
C LEU A 227 15.58 -5.76 2.48
N LEU A 228 16.80 -6.31 2.41
CA LEU A 228 17.09 -7.57 1.73
C LEU A 228 17.78 -8.54 2.71
N PRO A 229 17.52 -9.86 2.61
CA PRO A 229 18.11 -10.85 3.50
C PRO A 229 19.60 -11.10 3.22
N ALA A 230 20.06 -10.78 2.02
CA ALA A 230 21.45 -10.86 1.61
C ALA A 230 21.88 -9.52 1.01
N ALA A 231 23.14 -9.17 1.22
CA ALA A 231 23.71 -7.97 0.63
C ALA A 231 23.72 -8.10 -0.89
N THR A 232 22.93 -7.25 -1.53
CA THR A 232 22.67 -7.31 -2.96
C THR A 232 22.78 -5.90 -3.50
N CYS A 233 23.79 -5.67 -4.34
CA CYS A 233 23.90 -4.42 -5.08
C CYS A 233 22.87 -4.44 -6.21
N ALA A 234 21.77 -3.69 -6.02
CA ALA A 234 20.76 -3.53 -7.06
C ALA A 234 20.46 -2.05 -7.30
N MET A 235 20.33 -1.68 -8.57
CA MET A 235 20.00 -0.31 -8.98
C MET A 235 18.75 -0.27 -9.85
N LEU A 236 18.05 0.86 -9.84
CA LEU A 236 16.86 1.11 -10.65
C LEU A 236 17.24 2.03 -11.81
N PRO A 237 17.67 1.51 -12.98
CA PRO A 237 18.22 2.33 -14.07
C PRO A 237 17.31 3.48 -14.51
N ARG A 238 15.99 3.28 -14.47
CA ARG A 238 15.02 4.35 -14.74
C ARG A 238 15.12 5.51 -13.75
N ASN A 239 15.21 5.21 -12.46
CA ASN A 239 15.25 6.24 -11.41
C ASN A 239 16.60 6.94 -11.43
N VAL A 240 17.68 6.19 -11.73
CA VAL A 240 19.03 6.74 -11.97
C VAL A 240 19.03 7.74 -13.12
N GLU A 241 18.39 7.40 -14.25
CA GLU A 241 18.24 8.30 -15.40
C GLU A 241 17.47 9.57 -15.01
N GLN A 242 16.32 9.42 -14.35
CA GLN A 242 15.49 10.53 -13.90
C GLN A 242 16.21 11.45 -12.90
N LEU A 243 17.01 10.90 -11.99
CA LEU A 243 17.80 11.70 -11.06
C LEU A 243 18.85 12.57 -11.79
N GLY A 244 19.39 12.06 -12.91
CA GLY A 244 20.37 12.77 -13.74
C GLY A 244 19.77 13.82 -14.67
N GLU A 245 18.45 13.92 -14.79
CA GLU A 245 17.80 14.90 -15.67
C GLU A 245 18.02 16.33 -15.15
N GLY A 246 18.47 17.23 -16.04
CA GLY A 246 18.57 18.66 -15.74
C GLY A 246 19.75 19.09 -14.87
N ILE A 247 20.59 18.16 -14.37
CA ILE A 247 21.76 18.49 -13.55
C ILE A 247 23.05 18.75 -14.36
N GLY A 248 23.04 18.52 -15.67
CA GLY A 248 24.17 18.81 -16.56
C GLY A 248 25.37 17.86 -16.44
N VAL A 249 25.15 16.66 -15.91
CA VAL A 249 26.15 15.59 -15.76
C VAL A 249 25.79 14.43 -16.68
N ASP A 250 26.78 13.76 -17.26
CA ASP A 250 26.55 12.57 -18.09
C ASP A 250 25.90 11.44 -17.29
N SER A 251 24.93 10.75 -17.91
CA SER A 251 24.16 9.69 -17.24
C SER A 251 25.02 8.50 -16.79
N SER A 252 26.15 8.26 -17.47
CA SER A 252 27.16 7.28 -17.07
C SER A 252 27.82 7.65 -15.74
N ASP A 253 28.11 8.93 -15.53
CA ASP A 253 28.82 9.42 -14.36
C ASP A 253 27.90 9.44 -13.14
N VAL A 254 26.63 9.84 -13.33
CA VAL A 254 25.58 9.71 -12.31
C VAL A 254 25.44 8.25 -11.88
N ARG A 255 25.35 7.32 -12.85
CA ARG A 255 25.23 5.90 -12.57
C ARG A 255 26.45 5.37 -11.81
N LEU A 256 27.65 5.73 -12.24
CA LEU A 256 28.88 5.26 -11.61
C LEU A 256 29.03 5.79 -10.17
N TYR A 257 28.69 7.06 -9.95
CA TYR A 257 28.64 7.63 -8.60
C TYR A 257 27.66 6.86 -7.68
N LEU A 258 26.46 6.57 -8.17
CA LEU A 258 25.47 5.82 -7.41
C LEU A 258 25.89 4.36 -7.20
N ALA A 259 26.52 3.74 -8.19
CA ALA A 259 27.08 2.40 -8.07
C ALA A 259 28.16 2.33 -6.99
N LEU A 260 29.06 3.33 -6.91
CA LEU A 260 30.05 3.44 -5.84
C LEU A 260 29.38 3.58 -4.47
N ARG A 261 28.36 4.42 -4.35
CA ARG A 261 27.62 4.60 -3.10
C ARG A 261 26.93 3.32 -2.65
N GLU A 262 26.25 2.62 -3.56
CA GLU A 262 25.57 1.36 -3.28
C GLU A 262 26.57 0.25 -2.91
N SER A 263 27.62 0.03 -3.71
CA SER A 263 28.64 -0.98 -3.38
C SER A 263 29.33 -0.69 -2.04
N ALA A 264 29.66 0.58 -1.75
CA ALA A 264 30.22 0.95 -0.44
C ALA A 264 29.25 0.67 0.70
N HIS A 265 27.96 0.99 0.52
CA HIS A 265 26.90 0.70 1.50
C HIS A 265 26.82 -0.82 1.76
N GLN A 266 26.70 -1.62 0.70
CA GLN A 266 26.55 -3.07 0.83
C GLN A 266 27.78 -3.69 1.50
N ARG A 267 29.00 -3.24 1.16
CA ARG A 267 30.24 -3.66 1.85
C ARG A 267 30.21 -3.33 3.34
N LEU A 268 29.78 -2.11 3.71
CA LEU A 268 29.68 -1.69 5.10
C LEU A 268 28.74 -2.60 5.89
N PHE A 269 27.48 -2.68 5.48
CA PHE A 269 26.45 -3.40 6.25
C PHE A 269 26.61 -4.94 6.21
N SER A 270 27.37 -5.48 5.25
CA SER A 270 27.70 -6.91 5.22
C SER A 270 28.76 -7.30 6.24
N HIS A 271 29.70 -6.40 6.52
CA HIS A 271 30.91 -6.73 7.28
C HIS A 271 30.95 -6.07 8.65
N VAL A 272 29.97 -5.22 8.94
CA VAL A 272 29.95 -4.40 10.13
C VAL A 272 28.61 -4.61 10.88
N PRO A 273 28.64 -5.24 12.08
CA PRO A 273 27.46 -5.86 12.68
C PRO A 273 26.60 -4.95 13.60
N TRP A 274 26.86 -3.65 13.64
CA TRP A 274 26.28 -2.75 14.66
C TRP A 274 24.94 -2.13 14.23
#